data_AF-A0A1C4I8F8-F1
#
_entry.id   AF-A0A1C4I8F8-F1
#
_cell.length_a   1.000
_cell.length_b   1.000
_cell.length_c   1.000
_cell.angle_alpha   90.00
_cell.angle_beta   90.00
_cell.angle_gamma   90.00
#
_symmetry.space_group_name_H-M   'P 1'
#
loop_
_entity.id
_entity.type
_entity.pdbx_description
1 polymer ?
#
loop_
_entity_poly.entity_id
_entity_poly.type
_entity_poly.pdbx_seq_one_letter_code
_entity_poly.pdbx_strand_id
1 'polypeptide(L)'
;ARLLAGLAAGLGECGDAADAPQLARLLGDPHPIVRRAAARAVGRLAKPDELVGLLGPLATDADQGVAREVFEALSRVPDDVPAETLWIGRTRTEPAVRALAERITRQGRTPTRASVGRRGEHDDQARVNSTSSPGTVRGR
;
A
#
# COMPACT_ATOMS: atom_id res chain seq x y z
N ALA A 1 2.46 25.55 10.76
CA ALA A 1 3.50 24.68 10.16
C ALA A 1 4.46 24.09 11.21
N ARG A 2 5.38 24.86 11.81
CA ARG A 2 6.43 24.29 12.71
C ARG A 2 5.88 23.53 13.93
N LEU A 3 4.83 24.04 14.58
CA LEU A 3 4.20 23.37 15.71
C LEU A 3 3.58 22.02 15.32
N LEU A 4 2.83 21.97 14.20
CA LEU A 4 2.25 20.71 13.70
C LEU A 4 3.33 19.70 13.28
N ALA A 5 4.40 20.17 12.64
CA ALA A 5 5.53 19.31 12.30
C ALA A 5 6.22 18.76 13.56
N GLY A 6 6.39 19.59 14.61
CA GLY A 6 6.94 19.16 15.90
C GLY A 6 6.03 18.18 16.63
N LEU A 7 4.71 18.41 16.63
CA LEU A 7 3.72 17.50 17.20
C LEU A 7 3.72 16.15 16.49
N ALA A 8 3.71 16.15 15.15
CA ALA A 8 3.79 14.93 14.37
C ALA A 8 5.10 14.16 14.62
N ALA A 9 6.22 14.88 14.71
CA ALA A 9 7.52 14.26 15.03
C ALA A 9 7.54 13.66 16.44
N GLY A 10 7.04 14.41 17.44
CA GLY A 10 6.97 13.95 18.83
C GLY A 10 6.10 12.71 18.98
N LEU A 11 4.86 12.75 18.45
CA LEU A 11 3.99 11.57 18.43
C LEU A 11 4.65 10.40 17.68
N GLY A 12 5.29 10.66 16.54
CA GLY A 12 6.03 9.63 15.80
C GLY A 12 7.22 9.02 16.56
N GLU A 13 7.65 9.59 17.69
CA GLU A 13 8.74 9.09 18.53
C GLU A 13 8.24 8.45 19.83
N CYS A 14 7.14 8.94 20.41
CA CYS A 14 6.63 8.47 21.71
C CYS A 14 5.22 7.86 21.68
N GLY A 15 4.49 8.00 20.57
CA GLY A 15 3.11 7.53 20.40
C GLY A 15 3.03 6.07 19.96
N ASP A 16 1.81 5.64 19.64
CA ASP A 16 1.50 4.27 19.24
C ASP A 16 0.57 4.20 18.02
N ALA A 17 0.14 2.99 17.65
CA ALA A 17 -0.70 2.78 16.48
C ALA A 17 -2.06 3.51 16.55
N ALA A 18 -2.57 3.83 17.75
CA ALA A 18 -3.81 4.58 17.91
C ALA A 18 -3.66 6.07 17.53
N ASP A 19 -2.43 6.58 17.41
CA ASP A 19 -2.15 7.93 16.94
C ASP A 19 -2.11 8.05 15.41
N ALA A 20 -1.98 6.92 14.70
CA ALA A 20 -1.84 6.89 13.24
C ALA A 20 -3.00 7.59 12.49
N PRO A 21 -4.29 7.44 12.86
CA PRO A 21 -5.38 8.13 12.19
C PRO A 21 -5.30 9.66 12.34
N GLN A 22 -4.91 10.14 13.52
CA GLN A 22 -4.74 11.57 13.80
C GLN A 22 -3.60 12.15 12.96
N LEU A 23 -2.48 11.43 12.88
CA LEU A 23 -1.32 11.80 12.07
C LEU A 23 -1.64 11.76 10.56
N ALA A 24 -2.46 10.81 10.11
CA ALA A 24 -2.87 10.70 8.71
C ALA A 24 -3.60 11.95 8.21
N ARG A 25 -4.31 12.68 9.09
CA ARG A 25 -4.96 13.95 8.74
C ARG A 25 -3.96 15.04 8.34
N LEU A 26 -2.73 14.96 8.83
CA LEU A 26 -1.66 15.92 8.53
C LEU A 26 -0.94 15.64 7.20
N LEU A 27 -1.22 14.50 6.56
CA LEU A 27 -0.67 14.16 5.25
C LEU A 27 -1.18 15.08 4.13
N GLY A 28 -2.30 15.78 4.34
CA GLY A 28 -2.85 16.77 3.42
C GLY A 28 -2.43 18.21 3.70
N ASP A 29 -1.54 18.47 4.67
CA ASP A 29 -1.18 19.85 5.05
C ASP A 29 -0.52 20.60 3.88
N PRO A 30 -0.83 21.90 3.67
CA PRO A 30 -0.21 22.68 2.59
C PRO A 30 1.32 22.79 2.73
N HIS A 31 1.86 22.69 3.94
CA HIS A 31 3.29 22.81 4.18
C HIS A 31 4.02 21.46 4.08
N PRO A 32 5.00 21.33 3.19
CA PRO A 32 5.72 20.07 3.02
C PRO A 32 6.42 19.56 4.28
N ILE A 33 6.89 20.46 5.14
CA ILE A 33 7.53 20.10 6.42
C ILE A 33 6.56 19.33 7.34
N VAL A 34 5.26 19.68 7.31
CA VAL A 34 4.24 19.00 8.11
C VAL A 34 3.92 17.64 7.49
N ARG A 35 3.68 17.59 6.17
CA ARG A 35 3.43 16.32 5.46
C ARG A 35 4.57 15.33 5.65
N ARG A 36 5.82 15.79 5.59
CA ARG A 36 7.01 14.95 5.79
C ARG A 36 7.07 14.39 7.21
N ALA A 37 6.85 15.23 8.21
CA ALA A 37 6.81 14.79 9.60
C ALA A 37 5.68 13.78 9.84
N ALA A 38 4.50 14.03 9.26
CA ALA A 38 3.36 13.13 9.31
C ALA A 38 3.64 11.79 8.61
N ALA A 39 4.19 11.80 7.39
CA ALA A 39 4.52 10.59 6.64
C ALA A 39 5.54 9.73 7.39
N ARG A 40 6.56 10.35 8.00
CA ARG A 40 7.53 9.65 8.86
C ARG A 40 6.87 9.04 10.08
N ALA A 41 5.99 9.78 10.76
CA ALA A 41 5.32 9.33 11.97
C ALA A 41 4.32 8.19 11.67
N VAL A 42 3.47 8.35 10.66
CA VAL A 42 2.58 7.29 10.14
C VAL A 42 3.39 6.07 9.73
N GLY A 43 4.48 6.27 9.00
CA GLY A 43 5.38 5.21 8.57
C GLY A 43 6.01 4.41 9.71
N ARG A 44 6.09 4.97 10.91
CA ARG A 44 6.56 4.30 12.12
C ARG A 44 5.44 3.59 12.87
N LEU A 45 4.34 4.29 13.10
CA LEU A 45 3.29 3.90 14.05
C LEU A 45 2.14 3.11 13.43
N ALA A 46 1.79 3.38 12.17
CA ALA A 46 0.68 2.69 11.53
C ALA A 46 0.96 1.20 11.36
N LYS A 47 -0.11 0.40 11.35
CA LYS A 47 0.03 -1.03 11.12
C LYS A 47 0.47 -1.30 9.68
N PRO A 48 1.21 -2.40 9.43
CA PRO A 48 1.70 -2.72 8.08
C PRO A 48 0.61 -2.68 7.00
N ASP A 49 -0.56 -3.26 7.27
CA ASP A 49 -1.71 -3.33 6.37
C ASP A 49 -2.37 -1.97 6.06
N GLU A 50 -2.11 -0.95 6.88
CA GLU A 50 -2.63 0.41 6.69
C GLU A 50 -1.67 1.29 5.86
N LEU A 51 -0.37 0.96 5.83
CA LEU A 51 0.68 1.83 5.28
C LEU A 51 0.44 2.19 3.82
N VAL A 52 0.08 1.21 2.98
CA VAL A 52 -0.17 1.44 1.55
C VAL A 52 -1.35 2.37 1.34
N GLY A 53 -2.45 2.16 2.08
CA GLY A 53 -3.65 2.99 1.97
C GLY A 53 -3.43 4.42 2.43
N LEU A 54 -2.67 4.61 3.52
CA LEU A 54 -2.42 5.94 4.09
C LEU A 54 -1.36 6.74 3.31
N LEU A 55 -0.28 6.10 2.89
CA LEU A 55 0.89 6.79 2.32
C LEU A 55 0.97 6.72 0.79
N GLY A 56 0.33 5.73 0.17
CA GLY A 56 0.30 5.57 -1.29
C GLY A 56 -0.05 6.85 -2.07
N PRO A 57 -1.07 7.63 -1.66
CA PRO A 57 -1.42 8.88 -2.35
C PRO A 57 -0.30 9.94 -2.35
N LEU A 58 0.61 9.89 -1.38
CA LEU A 58 1.74 10.83 -1.28
C LEU A 58 2.99 10.34 -2.03
N ALA A 59 2.92 9.17 -2.68
CA ALA A 59 4.01 8.72 -3.53
C ALA A 59 4.30 9.72 -4.66
N THR A 60 3.33 10.55 -5.07
CA THR A 60 3.44 11.65 -6.05
C THR A 60 3.60 13.03 -5.48
N ASP A 61 3.93 13.16 -4.19
CA ASP A 61 4.18 14.46 -3.60
C ASP A 61 5.30 15.22 -4.32
N ALA A 62 5.09 16.53 -4.49
CA ALA A 62 6.04 17.43 -5.15
C ALA A 62 7.30 17.65 -4.29
N ASP A 63 7.16 17.56 -2.96
CA ASP A 63 8.31 17.62 -2.06
C ASP A 63 8.98 16.25 -1.99
N GLN A 64 10.27 16.24 -2.35
CA GLN A 64 11.03 15.00 -2.46
C GLN A 64 11.24 14.35 -1.08
N GLY A 65 11.39 15.17 -0.03
CA GLY A 65 11.49 14.68 1.33
C GLY A 65 10.24 13.93 1.75
N VAL A 66 9.05 14.38 1.35
CA VAL A 66 7.79 13.66 1.61
C VAL A 66 7.78 12.32 0.88
N ALA A 67 8.06 12.31 -0.43
CA ALA A 67 8.11 11.08 -1.21
C ALA A 67 9.12 10.07 -0.64
N ARG A 68 10.28 10.54 -0.18
CA ARG A 68 11.29 9.69 0.47
C ARG A 68 10.75 9.01 1.72
N GLU A 69 10.11 9.75 2.63
CA GLU A 69 9.53 9.14 3.84
C GLU A 69 8.43 8.13 3.49
N VAL A 70 7.64 8.39 2.44
CA VAL A 70 6.64 7.43 1.92
C VAL A 70 7.32 6.14 1.47
N PHE A 71 8.31 6.22 0.58
CA PHE A 71 8.98 5.01 0.07
C PHE A 71 9.79 4.29 1.15
N GLU A 72 10.33 5.00 2.14
CA GLU A 72 10.98 4.38 3.29
C GLU A 72 9.97 3.54 4.09
N ALA A 73 8.80 4.12 4.40
CA ALA A 73 7.73 3.42 5.11
C ALA A 73 7.19 2.22 4.33
N LEU A 74 6.92 2.38 3.03
CA LEU A 74 6.43 1.31 2.16
C LEU A 74 7.44 0.16 2.01
N SER A 75 8.72 0.39 2.25
CA SER A 75 9.73 -0.69 2.26
C SER A 75 9.59 -1.69 3.40
N ARG A 76 8.72 -1.42 4.38
CA ARG A 76 8.33 -2.36 5.43
C ARG A 76 7.29 -3.38 4.94
N VAL A 77 6.58 -3.08 3.85
CA VAL A 77 5.49 -3.90 3.30
C VAL A 77 5.66 -4.14 1.80
N PRO A 78 6.80 -4.72 1.37
CA PRO A 78 7.17 -4.76 -0.03
C PRO A 78 6.21 -5.58 -0.91
N ASP A 79 5.51 -6.55 -0.33
CA ASP A 79 4.54 -7.41 -1.04
C ASP A 79 3.21 -6.70 -1.34
N ASP A 80 2.88 -5.65 -0.58
CA ASP A 80 1.59 -4.95 -0.67
C ASP A 80 1.67 -3.68 -1.53
N VAL A 81 2.87 -3.24 -1.92
CA VAL A 81 3.05 -2.00 -2.69
C VAL A 81 2.59 -2.18 -4.14
N PRO A 82 1.65 -1.38 -4.65
CA PRO A 82 1.19 -1.48 -6.03
C PRO A 82 2.32 -1.27 -7.04
N ALA A 83 2.30 -2.04 -8.13
CA ALA A 83 3.30 -1.94 -9.20
C ALA A 83 3.39 -0.53 -9.79
N GLU A 84 2.25 0.17 -9.90
CA GLU A 84 2.17 1.57 -10.34
C GLU A 84 2.98 2.50 -9.42
N THR A 85 2.79 2.38 -8.10
CA THR A 85 3.55 3.14 -7.10
C THR A 85 5.06 2.89 -7.23
N LEU A 86 5.47 1.65 -7.49
CA LEU A 86 6.89 1.32 -7.69
C LEU A 86 7.44 1.87 -9.01
N TRP A 87 6.66 1.85 -10.08
CA TRP A 87 7.04 2.49 -11.34
C TRP A 87 7.25 3.99 -11.15
N ILE A 88 6.30 4.65 -10.48
CA ILE A 88 6.36 6.06 -10.12
C ILE A 88 7.64 6.37 -9.30
N GLY A 89 7.98 5.55 -8.31
CA GLY A 89 9.18 5.75 -7.50
C GLY A 89 10.48 5.68 -8.29
N ARG A 90 10.56 4.76 -9.27
CA ARG A 90 11.74 4.59 -10.14
C ARG A 90 11.94 5.74 -11.14
N THR A 91 10.87 6.47 -11.49
CA THR A 91 10.94 7.61 -12.41
C THR A 91 11.20 8.95 -11.69
N ARG A 92 11.31 8.95 -10.36
CA ARG A 92 11.63 10.17 -9.60
C ARG A 92 13.04 10.68 -9.87
N THR A 93 13.20 12.00 -9.76
CA THR A 93 14.52 12.63 -9.89
C THR A 93 15.41 12.37 -8.68
N GLU A 94 14.84 12.15 -7.49
CA GLU A 94 15.60 11.86 -6.27
C GLU A 94 16.25 10.46 -6.33
N PRO A 95 17.57 10.34 -6.23
CA PRO A 95 18.23 9.04 -6.24
C PRO A 95 17.80 8.12 -5.10
N ALA A 96 17.53 8.69 -3.91
CA ALA A 96 17.10 7.93 -2.75
C ALA A 96 15.74 7.25 -2.97
N VAL A 97 14.77 7.97 -3.53
CA VAL A 97 13.43 7.43 -3.82
C VAL A 97 13.51 6.31 -4.86
N ARG A 98 14.31 6.48 -5.91
CA ARG A 98 14.53 5.42 -6.91
C ARG A 98 15.12 4.16 -6.28
N ALA A 99 16.17 4.32 -5.47
CA ALA A 99 16.82 3.21 -4.79
C ALA A 99 15.87 2.47 -3.85
N LEU A 100 14.99 3.19 -3.15
CA LEU A 100 13.94 2.60 -2.32
C LEU A 100 12.92 1.82 -3.15
N ALA A 101 12.43 2.38 -4.26
CA ALA A 101 11.50 1.68 -5.15
C ALA A 101 12.11 0.40 -5.75
N GLU A 102 13.39 0.44 -6.12
CA GLU A 102 14.13 -0.75 -6.57
C GLU A 102 14.34 -1.76 -5.44
N ARG A 103 14.63 -1.31 -4.22
CA ARG A 103 14.74 -2.16 -3.02
C ARG A 103 13.43 -2.91 -2.78
N ILE A 104 12.30 -2.20 -2.79
CA ILE A 104 10.97 -2.79 -2.62
C ILE A 104 10.70 -3.82 -3.71
N THR A 105 10.98 -3.48 -4.97
CA THR A 105 10.79 -4.41 -6.11
C THR A 105 11.59 -5.71 -5.93
N ARG A 106 12.81 -5.63 -5.39
CA ARG A 106 13.64 -6.82 -5.12
C ARG A 106 13.12 -7.63 -3.94
N GLN A 107 12.63 -6.98 -2.90
CA GLN A 107 12.07 -7.62 -1.71
C GLN A 107 10.74 -8.32 -2.02
N GLY A 108 9.81 -7.67 -2.72
CA GLY A 108 8.50 -8.26 -3.07
C GLY A 108 8.56 -9.39 -4.10
N ARG A 109 9.75 -9.66 -4.66
CA ARG A 109 10.01 -10.79 -5.56
C ARG A 109 10.50 -12.04 -4.82
N THR A 110 10.84 -11.95 -3.54
CA THR A 110 11.11 -13.17 -2.78
C THR A 110 9.78 -13.86 -2.53
N PRO A 111 9.55 -15.08 -3.03
CA PRO A 111 8.31 -15.77 -2.77
C PRO A 111 8.29 -16.09 -1.27
N THR A 112 7.60 -15.25 -0.49
CA THR A 112 7.19 -15.61 0.86
C THR A 112 6.41 -16.90 0.73
N ARG A 113 6.95 -18.02 1.25
CA ARG A 113 6.38 -19.38 1.24
C ARG A 113 4.95 -19.46 1.81
N ALA A 114 4.40 -18.36 2.32
CA ALA A 114 3.07 -18.25 2.88
C ALA A 114 1.94 -17.94 1.85
N SER A 115 2.26 -17.62 0.58
CA SER A 115 1.22 -17.28 -0.42
C SER A 115 0.77 -18.44 -1.31
N VAL A 116 1.28 -19.67 -1.10
CA VAL A 116 0.80 -20.88 -1.79
C VAL A 116 -0.58 -21.35 -1.32
N GLY A 117 -1.13 -20.79 -0.23
CA GLY A 117 -2.33 -21.33 0.42
C GLY A 117 -3.66 -20.58 0.22
N ARG A 118 -3.81 -19.68 -0.76
CA ARG A 118 -5.08 -18.93 -0.88
C ARG A 118 -5.61 -18.65 -2.29
N ARG A 119 -5.30 -19.53 -3.24
CA ARG A 119 -5.87 -19.50 -4.59
C ARG A 119 -6.35 -20.89 -4.99
N GLY A 120 -7.53 -21.26 -4.53
CA GLY A 120 -8.19 -22.50 -4.93
C GLY A 120 -9.13 -23.01 -3.87
N GLU A 121 -10.22 -22.30 -3.60
CA GLU A 121 -11.42 -22.82 -2.93
C GLU A 121 -12.45 -21.69 -2.92
N HIS A 122 -13.05 -21.42 -4.08
CA HIS A 122 -14.42 -20.89 -4.13
C HIS A 122 -15.01 -21.23 -5.51
N ASP A 123 -15.90 -22.22 -5.45
CA ASP A 123 -17.11 -22.36 -6.26
C ASP A 123 -17.02 -22.93 -7.66
N ASP A 124 -16.82 -24.24 -7.64
CA ASP A 124 -17.29 -25.23 -8.60
C ASP A 124 -18.84 -25.38 -8.56
N GLN A 125 -19.58 -24.29 -8.80
CA GLN A 125 -21.04 -24.33 -8.98
C GLN A 125 -21.49 -23.60 -10.25
N ALA A 126 -21.18 -24.17 -11.41
CA ALA A 126 -21.87 -23.83 -12.66
C ALA A 126 -21.70 -24.92 -13.72
N ARG A 127 -22.05 -26.18 -13.41
CA ARG A 127 -22.06 -27.23 -14.45
C ARG A 127 -23.04 -28.36 -14.23
N VAL A 128 -24.28 -28.04 -13.86
CA VAL A 128 -25.42 -28.97 -13.99
C VAL A 128 -26.70 -28.23 -14.37
N ASN A 129 -26.82 -27.78 -15.62
CA ASN A 129 -28.12 -27.84 -16.28
C ASN A 129 -28.00 -27.76 -17.80
N SER A 130 -28.84 -28.53 -18.50
CA SER A 130 -29.12 -28.48 -19.95
C SER A 130 -28.36 -29.45 -20.87
N THR A 131 -28.40 -30.75 -20.59
CA THR A 131 -28.42 -31.76 -21.67
C THR A 131 -29.29 -32.95 -21.27
N SER A 132 -30.57 -32.91 -21.62
CA SER A 132 -31.39 -34.12 -21.82
C SER A 132 -32.65 -33.76 -22.62
N SER A 133 -32.53 -33.86 -23.94
CA SER A 133 -33.67 -34.19 -24.80
C SER A 133 -34.01 -35.67 -24.62
N PRO A 134 -35.29 -36.05 -24.61
CA PRO A 134 -35.69 -37.36 -25.08
C PRO A 134 -36.63 -37.21 -26.29
N GLY A 135 -36.31 -37.92 -27.36
CA GLY A 135 -37.13 -38.01 -28.55
C GLY A 135 -38.35 -38.92 -28.37
N THR A 136 -39.26 -38.76 -29.34
CA THR A 136 -40.14 -39.79 -29.90
C THR A 136 -41.27 -40.33 -29.04
N VAL A 137 -42.49 -39.87 -29.34
CA VAL A 137 -43.70 -40.72 -29.28
C VAL A 137 -44.38 -40.70 -30.65
N ARG A 138 -44.65 -41.91 -31.14
CA ARG A 138 -45.25 -42.26 -32.42
C ARG A 138 -46.69 -42.73 -32.16
N GLY A 139 -47.62 -42.44 -33.09
CA GLY A 139 -49.00 -42.97 -33.15
C GLY A 139 -50.06 -41.94 -32.75
N ARG A 140 -51.17 -41.75 -33.48
CA ARG A 140 -51.84 -42.51 -34.53
C ARG A 140 -52.45 -41.53 -35.52
#